data_AF-A0A846D626-F1
#
_entry.id   AF-A0A846D626-F1
#
_cell.length_a   1.000
_cell.length_b   1.000
_cell.length_c   1.000
_cell.angle_alpha   90.00
_cell.angle_beta   90.00
_cell.angle_gamma   90.00
#
_symmetry.space_group_name_H-M   'P 1'
#
loop_
_entity.id
_entity.type
_entity.pdbx_description
1 polymer ?
#
loop_
_entity_poly.entity_id
_entity_poly.type
_entity_poly.pdbx_seq_one_letter_code
_entity_poly.pdbx_strand_id
1 'polypeptide(L)' 'MNKYVCTTEAASLLGISSRRLRQLLEKGRVRGAYKSGKFWIIPLFNNLP' A
#
# COMPACT_ATOMS: atom_id res chain seq x y z
N MET A 1 -5.45 -14.67 7.97
CA MET A 1 -4.11 -14.08 8.20
C MET A 1 -4.12 -12.68 7.60
N ASN A 2 -3.91 -11.63 8.41
CA ASN A 2 -3.75 -10.27 7.89
C ASN A 2 -2.38 -10.18 7.22
N LYS A 3 -2.36 -10.21 5.90
CA LYS A 3 -1.14 -10.13 5.09
C LYS A 3 -0.85 -8.66 4.80
N TYR A 4 0.40 -8.27 4.99
CA TYR A 4 0.88 -6.91 4.69
C TYR A 4 1.83 -6.97 3.50
N VAL A 5 1.79 -5.94 2.68
CA VAL A 5 2.61 -5.81 1.47
C VAL A 5 3.30 -4.46 1.43
N CYS A 6 4.40 -4.40 0.66
CA CYS A 6 5.09 -3.14 0.39
C CYS A 6 4.44 -2.37 -0.78
N THR A 7 4.83 -1.10 -0.95
CA THR A 7 4.29 -0.22 -2.01
C THR A 7 4.36 -0.84 -3.41
N THR A 8 5.45 -1.51 -3.77
CA THR A 8 5.60 -2.08 -5.12
C THR A 8 4.62 -3.22 -5.36
N GLU A 9 4.46 -4.11 -4.38
CA GLU A 9 3.53 -5.23 -4.45
C GLU A 9 2.08 -4.75 -4.47
N ALA A 10 1.72 -3.82 -3.58
CA ALA A 10 0.39 -3.21 -3.56
C ALA A 10 0.06 -2.49 -4.88
N ALA A 11 1.02 -1.78 -5.46
CA ALA A 11 0.82 -1.10 -6.74
C ALA A 11 0.55 -2.09 -7.88
N SER A 12 1.28 -3.22 -7.89
CA SER A 12 1.05 -4.32 -8.83
C SER A 12 -0.35 -4.93 -8.68
N LEU A 13 -0.77 -5.22 -7.44
CA LEU A 13 -2.10 -5.76 -7.14
C LEU A 13 -3.24 -4.81 -7.56
N LEU A 14 -3.03 -3.49 -7.44
CA LEU A 14 -3.98 -2.46 -7.83
C LEU A 14 -3.89 -2.08 -9.32
N GLY A 15 -2.92 -2.62 -10.08
CA GLY A 15 -2.70 -2.24 -11.48
C GLY A 15 -2.32 -0.77 -11.68
N ILE A 16 -1.69 -0.13 -10.70
CA ILE A 16 -1.27 1.28 -10.76
C ILE A 16 0.25 1.42 -10.64
N SER A 17 0.78 2.60 -11.02
CA SER A 17 2.19 2.89 -10.78
C SER A 17 2.49 3.07 -9.29
N SER A 18 3.67 2.61 -8.84
CA SER A 18 4.14 2.82 -7.47
C SER A 18 4.18 4.30 -7.07
N ARG A 19 4.42 5.20 -8.05
CA ARG A 19 4.35 6.65 -7.85
C ARG A 19 2.94 7.11 -7.48
N ARG A 20 1.93 6.66 -8.22
CA ARG A 20 0.52 6.98 -7.92
C ARG A 20 0.13 6.44 -6.54
N LEU A 21 0.54 5.22 -6.20
CA LEU A 21 0.27 4.65 -4.88
C LEU A 21 0.94 5.47 -3.77
N ARG A 22 2.19 5.90 -3.94
CA ARG A 22 2.90 6.76 -2.97
C ARG A 22 2.18 8.09 -2.75
N GLN A 23 1.65 8.72 -3.81
CA GLN A 23 0.83 9.92 -3.67
C GLN A 23 -0.47 9.69 -2.89
N LEU A 24 -1.10 8.52 -3.03
CA LEU A 24 -2.29 8.16 -2.26
C LEU A 24 -1.95 7.94 -0.78
N LEU A 25 -0.83 7.26 -0.50
CA LEU A 25 -0.33 7.04 0.85
C LEU A 25 -0.01 8.36 1.56
N GLU A 26 0.68 9.27 0.88
CA GLU A 26 0.99 10.62 1.40
C GLU A 26 -0.28 11.45 1.66
N LYS A 27 -1.33 11.25 0.87
CA LYS A 27 -2.64 11.90 1.06
C LYS A 27 -3.54 11.19 2.07
N GLY A 28 -3.08 10.11 2.70
CA GLY A 28 -3.87 9.33 3.67
C GLY A 28 -5.06 8.58 3.06
N ARG A 29 -5.03 8.30 1.75
CA ARG A 29 -6.14 7.66 1.02
C ARG A 29 -6.10 6.13 1.00
N VAL A 30 -5.06 5.51 1.56
CA VAL A 30 -4.94 4.05 1.68
C VAL A 30 -5.21 3.66 3.12
N ARG A 31 -6.30 2.93 3.35
CA ARG A 31 -6.80 2.64 4.70
C ARG A 31 -5.86 1.68 5.43
N GLY A 32 -5.48 2.04 6.65
CA GLY A 32 -4.65 1.19 7.50
C GLY A 32 -3.19 1.08 7.05
N ALA A 33 -2.77 1.80 6.00
CA ALA A 33 -1.38 1.88 5.63
C ALA A 33 -0.61 2.77 6.61
N TYR A 34 0.59 2.33 6.99
CA TYR A 34 1.46 3.07 7.90
C TYR A 34 2.91 2.99 7.45
N LYS A 35 3.74 3.89 7.95
CA LYS A 35 5.15 3.96 7.59
C LYS A 35 6.00 3.24 8.64
N SER A 36 6.84 2.32 8.18
CA SER A 36 7.86 1.64 8.99
C SER A 36 9.24 1.99 8.45
N GLY A 37 9.91 2.93 9.11
CA GLY A 37 11.16 3.53 8.62
C GLY A 37 10.98 4.20 7.25
N LYS A 38 11.65 3.65 6.22
CA LYS A 38 11.60 4.16 4.83
C LYS A 38 10.47 3.53 4.00
N PHE A 39 9.80 2.49 4.52
CA PHE A 39 8.83 1.70 3.77
C PHE A 39 7.40 2.01 4.21
N TRP A 40 6.46 1.84 3.28
CA TRP A 40 5.04 1.81 3.58
C TRP A 40 4.60 0.36 3.71
N ILE A 41 3.93 0.07 4.82
CA ILE A 41 3.28 -1.20 5.10
C ILE A 41 1.80 -1.03 4.82
N ILE A 42 1.27 -1.85 3.93
CA ILE A 42 -0.10 -1.73 3.42
C ILE A 42 -0.83 -3.05 3.74
N PRO A 43 -1.93 -3.01 4.50
CA PRO A 43 -2.72 -4.21 4.79
C PRO A 43 -3.49 -4.66 3.54
N LEU A 44 -3.61 -5.97 3.35
CA LEU A 44 -4.52 -6.54 2.36
C LEU A 44 -5.89 -6.83 3.01
N PHE A 45 -6.94 -6.26 2.44
CA PHE A 45 -8.33 -6.59 2.71
C PHE A 45 -8.84 -7.49 1.56
N ASN A 46 -9.17 -8.75 1.85
CA ASN A 46 -9.61 -9.72 0.83
C ASN A 46 -8.64 -9.84 -0.37
N ASN A 47 -7.32 -9.85 -0.11
CA ASN A 47 -6.24 -9.83 -1.10
C ASN A 47 -6.09 -8.53 -1.91
N LEU A 48 -6.84 -7.48 -1.56
CA LEU A 48 -6.72 -6.15 -2.16
C LEU A 48 -6.11 -5.15 -1.18
N PRO A 49 -5.09 -4.37 -1.56
CA PRO A 49 -4.50 -3.33 -0.72
C PRO A 49 -5.36 -2.07 -0.58
#